data_AF-A0A7C7C8K4-F1
#
_entry.id   AF-A0A7C7C8K4-F1
#
_cell.length_a   1.000
_cell.length_b   1.000
_cell.length_c   1.000
_cell.angle_alpha   90.00
_cell.angle_beta   90.00
_cell.angle_gamma   90.00
#
_symmetry.space_group_name_H-M   'P 1'
#
loop_
_entity.id
_entity.type
_entity.pdbx_description
1 polymer ?
#
loop_
_entity_poly.entity_id
_entity_poly.type
_entity_poly.pdbx_seq_one_letter_code
_entity_poly.pdbx_strand_id
1 'polypeptide(L)'
;MARVTLGDRLEVLASSPHLSNRDRVFAASLLAHYQKRRSLTSGRRVWVDRLEAMAEEIKNRDPSEYESLVIEIEDMMTRVESDGWSADFLASIRDQAKRVGARLSTRQQEIFDKIKSENTPEMVERRGRWAQEYRTHHLETATVLANYYLQTGYWTHMARDIIEHDDYVPPMDKFQKMSQNKFAAKVLAAWRADPKYPVGTSVIERRNQPHRLQKGGMVLSTTEPIVNAAAGSKRYLVLPYGSTVPVSVEERCVKLFRGRGRAKSPAKI
;
A
#
# COMPACT_ATOMS: atom_id res chain seq x y z
N MET A 1 23.53 60.13 -19.28
CA MET A 1 23.02 58.99 -18.49
C MET A 1 24.20 58.16 -18.05
N ALA A 2 24.36 57.90 -16.75
CA ALA A 2 25.43 57.03 -16.26
C ALA A 2 25.26 55.62 -16.88
N ARG A 3 26.34 55.04 -17.39
CA ARG A 3 26.30 53.67 -17.92
C ARG A 3 26.13 52.71 -16.74
N VAL A 4 25.03 51.95 -16.72
CA VAL A 4 24.83 50.89 -15.74
C VAL A 4 26.00 49.91 -15.85
N THR A 5 26.78 49.80 -14.78
CA THR A 5 27.94 48.93 -14.72
C THR A 5 27.52 47.53 -14.27
N LEU A 6 28.42 46.56 -14.46
CA LEU A 6 28.22 45.21 -13.95
C LEU A 6 28.22 45.16 -12.40
N GLY A 7 28.85 46.15 -11.75
CA GLY A 7 28.78 46.32 -10.30
C GLY A 7 27.37 46.70 -9.85
N ASP A 8 26.76 47.68 -10.52
CA ASP A 8 25.41 48.15 -10.20
C ASP A 8 24.38 47.03 -10.36
N ARG A 9 24.50 46.22 -11.44
CA ARG A 9 23.66 45.03 -11.66
C ARG A 9 23.75 44.02 -10.51
N LEU A 10 24.97 43.74 -10.04
CA LEU A 10 25.21 42.79 -8.95
C LEU A 10 24.74 43.31 -7.59
N GLU A 11 24.83 44.62 -7.34
CA GLU A 11 24.27 45.25 -6.14
C GLU A 11 22.75 45.10 -6.08
N VAL A 12 22.06 45.35 -7.20
CA VAL A 12 20.60 45.14 -7.32
C VAL A 12 20.24 43.68 -7.04
N LEU A 13 20.97 42.72 -7.60
CA LEU A 13 20.72 41.29 -7.38
C LEU A 13 21.00 40.85 -5.93
N ALA A 14 22.07 41.35 -5.31
CA ALA A 14 22.43 41.01 -3.92
C ALA A 14 21.35 41.47 -2.92
N SER A 15 20.65 42.56 -3.23
CA SER A 15 19.57 43.11 -2.40
C SER A 15 18.15 42.79 -2.91
N SER A 16 18.01 42.00 -3.98
CA SER A 16 16.70 41.75 -4.60
C SER A 16 15.76 40.92 -3.71
N PRO A 17 14.54 41.40 -3.40
CA PRO A 17 13.55 40.61 -2.66
C PRO A 17 13.01 39.45 -3.50
N HIS A 18 13.20 39.48 -4.83
CA HIS A 18 12.73 38.47 -5.78
C HIS A 18 13.72 37.32 -5.99
N LEU A 19 14.80 37.25 -5.21
CA LEU A 19 15.75 36.13 -5.23
C LEU A 19 15.73 35.36 -3.92
N SER A 20 16.06 34.08 -3.97
CA SER A 20 16.23 33.28 -2.76
C SER A 20 17.43 33.78 -1.94
N ASN A 21 17.49 33.45 -0.65
CA ASN A 21 18.64 33.84 0.18
C ASN A 21 19.97 33.27 -0.36
N ARG A 22 19.94 32.05 -0.88
CA ARG A 22 21.10 31.40 -1.51
C ARG A 22 21.59 32.21 -2.71
N ASP A 23 20.67 32.65 -3.56
CA ASP A 23 20.98 33.37 -4.79
C ASP A 23 21.47 34.78 -4.49
N ARG A 24 20.90 35.47 -3.49
CA ARG A 24 21.41 36.75 -2.99
C ARG A 24 22.84 36.65 -2.45
N VAL A 25 23.13 35.63 -1.64
CA VAL A 25 24.48 35.37 -1.11
C VAL A 25 25.46 35.09 -2.26
N PHE A 26 25.02 34.33 -3.27
CA PHE A 26 25.85 34.08 -4.45
C PHE A 26 26.09 35.35 -5.27
N ALA A 27 25.07 36.19 -5.49
CA ALA A 27 25.21 37.50 -6.13
C ALA A 27 26.19 38.41 -5.35
N ALA A 28 26.09 38.44 -4.02
CA ALA A 28 27.03 39.17 -3.15
C ALA A 28 28.47 38.65 -3.29
N SER A 29 28.65 37.33 -3.43
CA SER A 29 29.98 36.74 -3.67
C SER A 29 30.58 37.15 -5.03
N LEU A 30 29.73 37.26 -6.07
CA LEU A 30 30.12 37.74 -7.39
C LEU A 30 30.46 39.24 -7.35
N LEU A 31 29.69 40.03 -6.59
CA LEU A 31 29.94 41.46 -6.37
C LEU A 31 31.30 41.69 -5.71
N ALA A 32 31.58 40.99 -4.59
CA ALA A 32 32.84 41.09 -3.89
C ALA A 32 34.03 40.71 -4.79
N HIS A 33 33.87 39.68 -5.62
CA HIS A 33 34.89 39.31 -6.60
C HIS A 33 35.12 40.40 -7.64
N TYR A 34 34.04 40.96 -8.20
CA TYR A 34 34.10 42.01 -9.20
C TYR A 34 34.73 43.31 -8.64
N GLN A 35 34.40 43.70 -7.41
CA GLN A 35 35.00 44.86 -6.75
C GLN A 35 36.52 44.72 -6.61
N LYS A 36 37.01 43.50 -6.30
CA LYS A 36 38.45 43.22 -6.14
C LYS A 36 39.21 43.12 -7.47
N ARG A 37 38.65 42.44 -8.47
CA ARG A 37 39.34 42.11 -9.73
C ARG A 37 38.95 42.98 -10.92
N ARG A 38 37.92 43.82 -10.76
CA ARG A 38 37.28 44.66 -11.80
C ARG A 38 36.89 43.90 -13.07
N SER A 39 36.77 42.58 -12.98
CA SER A 39 36.41 41.69 -14.07
C SER A 39 35.74 40.41 -13.56
N LEU A 40 34.89 39.83 -14.40
CA LEU A 40 34.32 38.49 -14.22
C LEU A 40 34.72 37.62 -15.40
N THR A 41 35.00 36.35 -15.13
CA THR A 41 35.16 35.30 -16.14
C THR A 41 33.87 35.09 -16.93
N SER A 42 33.97 34.62 -18.17
CA SER A 42 32.81 34.33 -19.03
C SER A 42 31.72 33.52 -18.32
N GLY A 43 32.08 32.40 -17.68
CA GLY A 43 31.10 31.57 -16.94
C GLY A 43 30.43 32.26 -15.75
N ARG A 44 31.09 33.22 -15.09
CA ARG A 44 30.48 34.00 -14.00
C ARG A 44 29.52 35.06 -14.52
N ARG A 45 29.76 35.62 -15.71
CA ARG A 45 28.84 36.57 -16.34
C ARG A 45 27.53 35.89 -16.74
N VAL A 46 27.60 34.67 -17.29
CA VAL A 46 26.41 33.85 -17.59
C VAL A 46 25.52 33.68 -16.36
N TRP A 47 26.11 33.54 -15.18
CA TRP A 47 25.35 33.46 -13.92
C TRP A 47 24.70 34.79 -13.53
N VAL A 48 25.27 35.95 -13.86
CA VAL A 48 24.62 37.25 -13.64
C VAL A 48 23.36 37.36 -14.49
N ASP A 49 23.47 37.05 -15.79
CA ASP A 49 22.33 37.09 -16.70
C ASP A 49 21.25 36.08 -16.28
N ARG A 50 21.66 34.90 -15.79
CA ARG A 50 20.74 33.89 -15.24
C ARG A 50 20.02 34.37 -13.97
N LEU A 51 20.73 35.02 -13.05
CA LEU A 51 20.14 35.56 -11.82
C LEU A 51 19.17 36.70 -12.13
N GLU A 52 19.45 37.54 -13.12
CA GLU A 52 18.52 38.58 -13.58
C GLU A 52 17.27 37.97 -14.20
N ALA A 53 17.43 36.98 -15.08
CA ALA A 53 16.31 36.26 -15.67
C ALA A 53 15.43 35.61 -14.57
N MET A 54 16.05 35.01 -13.55
CA MET A 54 15.33 34.45 -12.40
C MET A 54 14.59 35.52 -11.59
N ALA A 55 15.24 36.66 -11.30
CA ALA A 55 14.61 37.75 -10.55
C ALA A 55 13.43 38.36 -11.32
N GLU A 56 13.57 38.53 -12.63
CA GLU A 56 12.52 39.08 -13.50
C GLU A 56 11.36 38.09 -13.69
N GLU A 57 11.64 36.79 -13.81
CA GLU A 57 10.62 35.74 -13.83
C GLU A 57 9.83 35.69 -12.52
N ILE A 58 10.50 35.84 -11.37
CA ILE A 58 9.85 35.86 -10.05
C ILE A 58 9.03 37.14 -9.86
N LYS A 59 9.51 38.27 -10.37
CA LYS A 59 8.80 39.56 -10.33
C LYS A 59 7.55 39.57 -11.20
N ASN A 60 7.60 38.91 -12.37
CA ASN A 60 6.48 38.85 -13.31
C ASN A 60 5.48 37.72 -13.00
N ARG A 61 5.75 36.90 -11.97
CA ARG A 61 4.82 35.89 -11.50
C ARG A 61 3.74 36.51 -10.63
N ASP A 62 2.51 36.06 -10.86
CA ASP A 62 1.38 36.44 -10.02
C ASP A 62 1.51 35.76 -8.64
N PRO A 63 1.55 36.55 -7.55
CA PRO A 63 1.57 36.00 -6.20
C PRO A 63 0.39 35.07 -5.87
N SER A 64 -0.75 35.26 -6.55
CA SER A 64 -1.95 34.45 -6.34
C SER A 64 -1.76 32.96 -6.66
N GLU A 65 -0.84 32.61 -7.57
CA GLU A 65 -0.60 31.23 -7.99
C GLU A 65 0.02 30.37 -6.87
N TYR A 66 1.01 30.91 -6.16
CA TYR A 66 1.64 30.16 -5.06
C TYR A 66 0.78 30.19 -3.80
N GLU A 67 0.03 31.26 -3.57
CA GLU A 67 -0.89 31.37 -2.44
C GLU A 67 -2.02 30.35 -2.59
N SER A 68 -2.57 30.20 -3.80
CA SER A 68 -3.56 29.16 -4.11
C SER A 68 -3.01 27.74 -3.88
N LEU A 69 -1.77 27.47 -4.29
CA LEU A 69 -1.12 26.18 -4.06
C LEU A 69 -0.90 25.91 -2.56
N VAL A 70 -0.48 26.92 -1.79
CA VAL A 70 -0.30 26.79 -0.34
C VAL A 70 -1.63 26.52 0.36
N ILE A 71 -2.70 27.25 -0.01
CA ILE A 71 -4.05 27.02 0.51
C ILE A 71 -4.51 25.60 0.21
N GLU A 72 -4.27 25.10 -1.00
CA GLU A 72 -4.63 23.74 -1.39
C GLU A 72 -3.85 22.67 -0.60
N ILE A 73 -2.55 22.89 -0.36
CA ILE A 73 -1.73 22.00 0.48
C ILE A 73 -2.25 22.02 1.92
N GLU A 74 -2.55 23.19 2.47
CA GLU A 74 -3.05 23.35 3.83
C GLU A 74 -4.44 22.70 4.02
N ASP A 75 -5.36 22.85 3.05
CA ASP A 75 -6.64 22.12 3.03
C ASP A 75 -6.41 20.60 3.01
N MET A 76 -5.48 20.11 2.17
CA MET A 76 -5.16 18.69 2.13
C MET A 76 -4.60 18.16 3.45
N MET A 77 -3.78 18.95 4.16
CA MET A 77 -3.26 18.60 5.48
C MET A 77 -4.38 18.40 6.52
N THR A 78 -5.54 19.04 6.37
CA THR A 78 -6.68 18.82 7.28
C THR A 78 -7.38 17.47 7.08
N ARG A 79 -7.18 16.83 5.92
CA ARG A 79 -7.87 15.58 5.52
C ARG A 79 -7.01 14.34 5.70
N VAL A 80 -5.70 14.52 5.74
CA VAL A 80 -4.72 13.45 5.88
C VAL A 80 -4.53 13.12 7.37
N GLU A 81 -4.19 11.86 7.66
CA GLU A 81 -3.81 11.42 9.01
C GLU A 81 -2.62 12.23 9.53
N SER A 82 -2.74 12.79 10.74
CA SER A 82 -1.78 13.75 11.30
C SER A 82 -0.38 13.18 11.47
N ASP A 83 -0.27 11.88 11.77
CA ASP A 83 0.99 11.23 12.16
C ASP A 83 1.53 10.33 11.02
N GLY A 84 1.09 10.59 9.79
CA GLY A 84 1.48 9.82 8.61
C GLY A 84 2.58 10.45 7.76
N TRP A 85 3.28 9.62 6.98
CA TRP A 85 4.27 10.06 5.98
C TRP A 85 3.74 11.16 5.04
N SER A 86 2.46 11.09 4.69
CA SER A 86 1.81 12.08 3.84
C SER A 86 1.75 13.46 4.52
N ALA A 87 1.54 13.54 5.83
CA ALA A 87 1.55 14.81 6.57
C ALA A 87 2.94 15.45 6.58
N ASP A 88 3.99 14.66 6.83
CA ASP A 88 5.39 15.11 6.77
C ASP A 88 5.76 15.61 5.37
N PHE A 89 5.35 14.88 4.32
CA PHE A 89 5.57 15.28 2.94
C PHE A 89 4.85 16.59 2.60
N LEU A 90 3.58 16.72 2.99
CA LEU A 90 2.78 17.94 2.76
C LEU A 90 3.39 19.15 3.49
N ALA A 91 3.85 18.98 4.73
CA ALA A 91 4.56 20.03 5.45
C ALA A 91 5.83 20.48 4.72
N SER A 92 6.62 19.53 4.19
CA SER A 92 7.82 19.85 3.41
C SER A 92 7.52 20.62 2.13
N ILE A 93 6.48 20.25 1.38
CA ILE A 93 6.14 20.93 0.12
C ILE A 93 5.47 22.29 0.37
N ARG A 94 4.71 22.44 1.47
CA ARG A 94 4.16 23.73 1.92
C ARG A 94 5.28 24.71 2.21
N ASP A 95 6.27 24.29 2.99
CA ASP A 95 7.39 25.14 3.37
C ASP A 95 8.27 25.48 2.16
N GLN A 96 8.34 24.59 1.17
CA GLN A 96 8.96 24.88 -0.12
C GLN A 96 8.14 25.89 -0.93
N ALA A 97 6.83 25.73 -1.03
CA ALA A 97 5.94 26.63 -1.77
C ALA A 97 5.92 28.06 -1.18
N LYS A 98 6.10 28.19 0.14
CA LYS A 98 6.25 29.49 0.83
C LYS A 98 7.58 30.20 0.53
N ARG A 99 8.57 29.55 -0.09
CA ARG A 99 9.85 30.18 -0.42
C ARG A 99 9.76 30.95 -1.73
N VAL A 100 10.26 32.19 -1.70
CA VAL A 100 10.35 33.06 -2.87
C VAL A 100 11.06 32.35 -4.03
N GLY A 101 10.36 32.24 -5.17
CA GLY A 101 10.89 31.65 -6.41
C GLY A 101 10.98 30.13 -6.44
N ALA A 102 10.54 29.43 -5.40
CA ALA A 102 10.54 27.97 -5.40
C ALA A 102 9.46 27.40 -6.35
N ARG A 103 9.76 26.24 -6.94
CA ARG A 103 8.81 25.42 -7.69
C ARG A 103 8.74 24.05 -7.06
N LEU A 104 7.58 23.42 -7.11
CA LEU A 104 7.52 21.98 -6.91
C LEU A 104 8.17 21.30 -8.11
N SER A 105 9.02 20.33 -7.82
CA SER A 105 9.53 19.41 -8.84
C SER A 105 8.36 18.61 -9.42
N THR A 106 8.46 18.19 -10.69
CA THR A 106 7.48 17.30 -11.34
C THR A 106 7.15 16.10 -10.46
N ARG A 107 8.18 15.50 -9.84
CA ARG A 107 7.98 14.36 -8.95
C ARG A 107 7.22 14.71 -7.68
N GLN A 108 7.43 15.91 -7.13
CA GLN A 108 6.67 16.39 -5.96
C GLN A 108 5.21 16.63 -6.33
N GLN A 109 4.96 17.14 -7.53
CA GLN A 109 3.61 17.35 -8.08
C GLN A 109 2.88 16.02 -8.27
N GLU A 110 3.52 15.02 -8.89
CA GLU A 110 2.95 13.66 -9.02
C GLU A 110 2.58 13.04 -7.67
N ILE A 111 3.45 13.20 -6.66
CA ILE A 111 3.17 12.68 -5.31
C ILE A 111 2.03 13.45 -4.67
N PHE A 112 1.98 14.77 -4.84
CA PHE A 112 0.89 15.60 -4.31
C PHE A 112 -0.45 15.22 -4.95
N ASP A 113 -0.50 15.04 -6.27
CA ASP A 113 -1.70 14.61 -6.99
C ASP A 113 -2.15 13.21 -6.57
N LYS A 114 -1.19 12.31 -6.31
CA LYS A 114 -1.49 11.00 -5.73
C LYS A 114 -2.15 11.16 -4.36
N ILE A 115 -1.57 11.97 -3.46
CA ILE A 115 -2.15 12.22 -2.13
C ILE A 115 -3.55 12.84 -2.25
N LYS A 116 -3.77 13.77 -3.19
CA LYS A 116 -5.11 14.34 -3.46
C LYS A 116 -6.11 13.27 -3.85
N SER A 117 -5.75 12.40 -4.81
CA SER A 117 -6.65 11.32 -5.26
C SER A 117 -6.97 10.31 -4.16
N GLU A 118 -6.06 10.09 -3.21
CA GLU A 118 -6.25 9.18 -2.08
C GLU A 118 -7.09 9.81 -0.95
N ASN A 119 -7.18 11.14 -0.86
CA ASN A 119 -7.82 11.88 0.24
C ASN A 119 -8.89 12.86 -0.27
N THR A 120 -9.67 12.45 -1.27
CA THR A 120 -10.89 13.17 -1.65
C THR A 120 -11.91 13.12 -0.50
N PRO A 121 -12.85 14.09 -0.40
CA PRO A 121 -13.88 14.07 0.64
C PRO A 121 -14.66 12.75 0.69
N GLU A 122 -14.94 12.17 -0.47
CA GLU A 122 -15.58 10.85 -0.60
C GLU A 122 -14.74 9.73 0.03
N MET A 123 -13.42 9.74 -0.19
CA MET A 123 -12.51 8.75 0.40
C MET A 123 -12.41 8.88 1.91
N VAL A 124 -12.41 10.11 2.44
CA VAL A 124 -12.43 10.37 3.89
C VAL A 124 -13.72 9.84 4.52
N GLU A 125 -14.87 10.15 3.92
CA GLU A 125 -16.16 9.62 4.38
C GLU A 125 -16.21 8.09 4.30
N ARG A 126 -15.66 7.51 3.21
CA ARG A 126 -15.57 6.06 3.05
C ARG A 126 -14.70 5.42 4.13
N ARG A 127 -13.57 6.04 4.52
CA ARG A 127 -12.76 5.57 5.66
C ARG A 127 -13.51 5.69 6.99
N GLY A 128 -14.32 6.73 7.17
CA GLY A 128 -15.19 6.88 8.35
C GLY A 128 -16.23 5.75 8.45
N ARG A 129 -16.81 5.35 7.32
CA ARG A 129 -17.77 4.22 7.25
C ARG A 129 -17.11 2.85 7.25
N TRP A 130 -15.84 2.76 6.87
CA TRP A 130 -15.11 1.50 6.72
C TRP A 130 -15.12 0.66 7.99
N ALA A 131 -14.95 1.26 9.17
CA ALA A 131 -14.95 0.51 10.42
C ALA A 131 -16.29 -0.21 10.69
N GLN A 132 -17.41 0.38 10.25
CA GLN A 132 -18.72 -0.24 10.36
C GLN A 132 -18.91 -1.30 9.27
N GLU A 133 -18.63 -0.97 8.01
CA GLU A 133 -18.73 -1.88 6.86
C GLU A 133 -17.86 -3.12 7.03
N TYR A 134 -16.65 -2.94 7.55
CA TYR A 134 -15.72 -4.03 7.83
C TYR A 134 -16.33 -5.02 8.81
N ARG A 135 -16.87 -4.54 9.92
CA ARG A 135 -17.48 -5.38 10.96
C ARG A 135 -18.73 -6.09 10.49
N THR A 136 -19.56 -5.46 9.63
CA THR A 136 -20.81 -6.05 9.17
C THR A 136 -20.65 -7.04 8.02
N HIS A 137 -19.76 -6.76 7.06
CA HIS A 137 -19.70 -7.51 5.80
C HIS A 137 -18.36 -8.21 5.55
N HIS A 138 -17.27 -7.71 6.12
CA HIS A 138 -15.93 -8.22 5.78
C HIS A 138 -15.28 -9.05 6.87
N LEU A 139 -15.77 -9.00 8.11
CA LEU A 139 -15.16 -9.69 9.25
C LEU A 139 -14.95 -11.19 8.98
N GLU A 140 -16.00 -11.92 8.57
CA GLU A 140 -15.91 -13.36 8.29
C GLU A 140 -14.93 -13.66 7.15
N THR A 141 -15.00 -12.87 6.07
CA THR A 141 -14.09 -12.99 4.92
C THR A 141 -12.64 -12.70 5.33
N ALA A 142 -12.44 -11.71 6.20
CA ALA A 142 -11.14 -11.32 6.72
C ALA A 142 -10.54 -12.43 7.58
N THR A 143 -11.32 -13.06 8.46
CA THR A 143 -10.87 -14.18 9.30
C THR A 143 -10.44 -15.38 8.45
N VAL A 144 -11.19 -15.73 7.41
CA VAL A 144 -10.82 -16.82 6.48
C VAL A 144 -9.49 -16.51 5.79
N LEU A 145 -9.33 -15.29 5.27
CA LEU A 145 -8.10 -14.87 4.60
C LEU A 145 -6.92 -14.78 5.57
N ALA A 146 -7.13 -14.28 6.78
CA ALA A 146 -6.11 -14.15 7.81
C ALA A 146 -5.51 -15.52 8.15
N ASN A 147 -6.35 -16.53 8.37
CA ASN A 147 -5.91 -17.90 8.64
C ASN A 147 -5.04 -18.47 7.50
N TYR A 148 -5.37 -18.16 6.25
CA TYR A 148 -4.54 -18.52 5.11
C TYR A 148 -3.19 -17.78 5.15
N TYR A 149 -3.20 -16.45 5.28
CA TYR A 149 -1.99 -15.63 5.19
C TYR A 149 -1.00 -15.84 6.33
N LEU A 150 -1.44 -16.28 7.52
CA LEU A 150 -0.57 -16.66 8.63
C LEU A 150 0.53 -17.66 8.23
N GLN A 151 0.24 -18.57 7.28
CA GLN A 151 1.17 -19.62 6.86
C GLN A 151 2.06 -19.24 5.67
N THR A 152 1.80 -18.09 5.01
CA THR A 152 2.43 -17.74 3.72
C THR A 152 3.59 -16.75 3.80
N GLY A 153 3.76 -16.08 4.94
CA GLY A 153 4.75 -15.01 5.15
C GLY A 153 4.34 -13.64 4.58
N TYR A 154 3.32 -13.57 3.71
CA TYR A 154 2.76 -12.32 3.22
C TYR A 154 1.55 -11.90 4.05
N TRP A 155 1.40 -10.60 4.30
CA TRP A 155 0.32 -10.02 5.11
C TRP A 155 0.24 -10.59 6.55
N THR A 156 1.29 -11.28 7.03
CA THR A 156 1.27 -12.03 8.29
C THR A 156 0.98 -11.17 9.50
N HIS A 157 1.55 -9.96 9.58
CA HIS A 157 1.25 -9.03 10.68
C HIS A 157 -0.23 -8.66 10.72
N MET A 158 -0.77 -8.17 9.60
CA MET A 158 -2.19 -7.80 9.51
C MET A 158 -3.12 -9.00 9.74
N ALA A 159 -2.75 -10.18 9.25
CA ALA A 159 -3.49 -11.42 9.49
C ALA A 159 -3.50 -11.81 10.97
N ARG A 160 -2.36 -11.62 11.67
CA ARG A 160 -2.26 -11.83 13.11
C ARG A 160 -3.15 -10.85 13.87
N ASP A 161 -3.06 -9.55 13.55
CA ASP A 161 -3.86 -8.52 14.21
C ASP A 161 -5.37 -8.78 14.05
N ILE A 162 -5.80 -9.22 12.87
CA ILE A 162 -7.22 -9.61 12.60
C ILE A 162 -7.68 -10.77 13.48
N ILE A 163 -6.79 -11.69 13.86
CA ILE A 163 -7.13 -12.91 14.63
C ILE A 163 -6.97 -12.69 16.13
N GLU A 164 -5.97 -11.93 16.55
CA GLU A 164 -5.63 -11.72 17.97
C GLU A 164 -6.37 -10.54 18.60
N HIS A 165 -6.85 -9.58 17.80
CA HIS A 165 -7.50 -8.36 18.27
C HIS A 165 -8.89 -8.18 17.64
N ASP A 166 -9.94 -8.51 18.40
CA ASP A 166 -11.34 -8.40 17.95
C ASP A 166 -11.73 -6.97 17.53
N ASP A 167 -11.09 -5.95 18.11
CA ASP A 167 -11.37 -4.54 17.81
C ASP A 167 -10.57 -4.00 16.61
N TYR A 168 -9.64 -4.78 16.07
CA TYR A 168 -8.76 -4.31 15.00
C TYR A 168 -9.51 -4.19 13.68
N VAL A 169 -9.42 -2.99 13.07
CA VAL A 169 -9.93 -2.71 11.73
C VAL A 169 -8.73 -2.49 10.81
N PRO A 170 -8.46 -3.38 9.85
CA PRO A 170 -7.35 -3.21 8.93
C PRO A 170 -7.57 -1.98 8.04
N PRO A 171 -6.52 -1.24 7.66
CA PRO A 171 -6.66 -0.14 6.70
C PRO A 171 -7.29 -0.62 5.39
N MET A 172 -8.34 0.08 4.93
CA MET A 172 -9.15 -0.29 3.77
C MET A 172 -8.32 -0.69 2.55
N ASP A 173 -7.35 0.13 2.16
CA ASP A 173 -6.53 -0.12 0.96
C ASP A 173 -5.67 -1.38 1.10
N LYS A 174 -5.17 -1.66 2.30
CA LYS A 174 -4.39 -2.88 2.58
C LYS A 174 -5.30 -4.10 2.54
N PHE A 175 -6.49 -4.01 3.13
CA PHE A 175 -7.46 -5.08 3.11
C PHE A 175 -7.95 -5.41 1.68
N GLN A 176 -8.23 -4.39 0.87
CA GLN A 176 -8.60 -4.58 -0.55
C GLN A 176 -7.48 -5.29 -1.31
N LYS A 177 -6.22 -4.89 -1.15
CA LYS A 177 -5.07 -5.58 -1.78
C LYS A 177 -4.91 -7.03 -1.31
N MET A 178 -5.16 -7.30 -0.03
CA MET A 178 -5.09 -8.66 0.53
C MET A 178 -6.21 -9.55 -0.05
N SER A 179 -7.43 -9.01 -0.18
CA SER A 179 -8.63 -9.75 -0.57
C SER A 179 -8.83 -9.91 -2.07
N GLN A 180 -8.40 -8.95 -2.89
CA GLN A 180 -8.63 -8.93 -4.34
C GLN A 180 -7.57 -9.70 -5.15
N ASN A 181 -6.56 -10.28 -4.51
CA ASN A 181 -5.52 -11.00 -5.24
C ASN A 181 -5.98 -12.40 -5.70
N LYS A 182 -5.28 -12.97 -6.69
CA LYS A 182 -5.61 -14.27 -7.29
C LYS A 182 -5.60 -15.45 -6.31
N PHE A 183 -4.90 -15.34 -5.18
CA PHE A 183 -4.80 -16.40 -4.19
C PHE A 183 -5.96 -16.33 -3.20
N ALA A 184 -6.28 -15.13 -2.70
CA ALA A 184 -7.47 -14.86 -1.91
C ALA A 184 -8.74 -15.27 -2.64
N ALA A 185 -8.86 -14.96 -3.94
CA ALA A 185 -9.99 -15.41 -4.76
C ALA A 185 -10.16 -16.95 -4.76
N LYS A 186 -9.06 -17.71 -4.85
CA LYS A 186 -9.11 -19.18 -4.78
C LYS A 186 -9.51 -19.69 -3.40
N VAL A 187 -8.98 -19.07 -2.34
CA VAL A 187 -9.29 -19.44 -0.95
C VAL A 187 -10.76 -19.17 -0.66
N LEU A 188 -11.29 -18.00 -1.02
CA LEU A 188 -12.70 -17.65 -0.82
C LEU A 188 -13.64 -18.52 -1.68
N ALA A 189 -13.25 -18.86 -2.91
CA ALA A 189 -14.00 -19.79 -3.74
C ALA A 189 -14.06 -21.19 -3.09
N ALA A 190 -12.94 -21.70 -2.57
CA ALA A 190 -12.91 -22.98 -1.87
C ALA A 190 -13.67 -22.96 -0.55
N TRP A 191 -13.64 -21.85 0.19
CA TRP A 191 -14.40 -21.67 1.42
C TRP A 191 -15.91 -21.72 1.16
N ARG A 192 -16.40 -20.96 0.17
CA ARG A 192 -17.81 -20.88 -0.24
C ARG A 192 -18.35 -22.13 -0.93
N ALA A 193 -17.49 -22.94 -1.54
CA ALA A 193 -17.92 -24.16 -2.21
C ALA A 193 -18.46 -25.19 -1.22
N ASP A 194 -19.49 -25.93 -1.59
CA ASP A 194 -19.98 -27.05 -0.77
C ASP A 194 -18.90 -28.14 -0.62
N PRO A 195 -18.79 -28.76 0.57
CA PRO A 195 -17.82 -29.83 0.78
C PRO A 195 -18.15 -31.02 -0.12
N LYS A 196 -17.17 -31.48 -0.90
CA LYS A 196 -17.32 -32.67 -1.73
C LYS A 196 -17.60 -33.93 -0.93
N TYR A 197 -17.08 -34.00 0.31
CA TYR A 197 -17.29 -35.10 1.24
C TYR A 197 -17.85 -34.52 2.55
N PRO A 198 -19.18 -34.55 2.77
CA PRO A 198 -19.79 -34.00 3.98
C PRO A 198 -19.42 -34.82 5.23
N VAL A 199 -19.68 -34.23 6.41
CA VAL A 199 -19.46 -34.88 7.72
C VAL A 199 -20.14 -36.26 7.77
N GLY A 200 -19.46 -37.24 8.36
CA GLY A 200 -19.88 -38.64 8.38
C GLY A 200 -19.44 -39.47 7.17
N THR A 201 -18.97 -38.82 6.10
CA THR A 201 -18.47 -39.55 4.92
C THR A 201 -17.16 -40.27 5.23
N SER A 202 -17.05 -41.51 4.79
CA SER A 202 -15.82 -42.29 4.86
C SER A 202 -14.89 -41.96 3.68
N VAL A 203 -13.67 -41.53 3.98
CA VAL A 203 -12.68 -41.11 2.99
C VAL A 203 -11.37 -41.87 3.17
N ILE A 204 -10.58 -41.94 2.10
CA ILE A 204 -9.23 -42.50 2.11
C ILE A 204 -8.30 -41.57 1.34
N GLU A 205 -7.05 -41.53 1.74
CA GLU A 205 -6.02 -40.78 1.03
C GLU A 205 -5.85 -41.25 -0.41
N ARG A 206 -5.57 -40.29 -1.28
CA ARG A 206 -5.10 -40.57 -2.63
C ARG A 206 -3.68 -41.10 -2.59
N ARG A 207 -3.29 -41.73 -3.71
CA ARG A 207 -1.90 -42.16 -3.92
C ARG A 207 -0.98 -40.94 -3.85
N ASN A 208 0.21 -41.12 -3.26
CA ASN A 208 1.25 -40.09 -3.08
C ASN A 208 0.88 -38.93 -2.14
N GLN A 209 -0.03 -39.16 -1.19
CA GLN A 209 -0.31 -38.24 -0.08
C GLN A 209 0.34 -38.77 1.21
N PRO A 210 0.57 -37.90 2.22
CA PRO A 210 1.10 -38.34 3.51
C PRO A 210 0.21 -39.46 4.05
N HIS A 211 0.75 -40.65 4.35
CA HIS A 211 -0.02 -41.86 4.67
C HIS A 211 -0.70 -41.83 6.06
N ARG A 212 -1.51 -40.81 6.37
CA ARG A 212 -2.20 -40.63 7.67
C ARG A 212 -3.55 -41.36 7.72
N LEU A 213 -4.12 -41.71 6.57
CA LEU A 213 -5.43 -42.37 6.42
C LEU A 213 -5.30 -43.68 5.62
N GLN A 214 -4.28 -44.50 5.88
CA GLN A 214 -4.03 -45.75 5.15
C GLN A 214 -5.24 -46.71 5.14
N LYS A 215 -5.92 -46.84 6.29
CA LYS A 215 -7.12 -47.68 6.44
C LYS A 215 -8.41 -46.96 6.08
N GLY A 216 -8.32 -45.68 5.71
CA GLY A 216 -9.45 -44.75 5.64
C GLY A 216 -9.75 -44.07 6.98
N GLY A 217 -10.72 -43.17 6.97
CA GLY A 217 -11.23 -42.46 8.13
C GLY A 217 -12.55 -41.77 7.85
N MET A 218 -13.18 -41.24 8.89
CA MET A 218 -14.47 -40.56 8.81
C MET A 218 -14.31 -39.04 8.96
N VAL A 219 -14.96 -38.27 8.09
CA VAL A 219 -14.96 -36.80 8.18
C VAL A 219 -15.75 -36.37 9.41
N LEU A 220 -15.12 -35.61 10.31
CA LEU A 220 -15.72 -35.02 11.51
C LEU A 220 -16.15 -33.57 11.29
N SER A 221 -15.36 -32.78 10.55
CA SER A 221 -15.60 -31.36 10.31
C SER A 221 -15.11 -30.97 8.92
N THR A 222 -15.76 -29.97 8.32
CA THR A 222 -15.42 -29.38 7.02
C THR A 222 -15.19 -27.86 7.06
N THR A 223 -15.13 -27.29 8.26
CA THR A 223 -14.98 -25.84 8.51
C THR A 223 -13.55 -25.46 8.91
N GLU A 224 -12.59 -26.38 8.77
CA GLU A 224 -11.21 -26.16 9.17
C GLU A 224 -10.54 -25.04 8.35
N PRO A 225 -9.65 -24.22 8.95
CA PRO A 225 -9.07 -23.07 8.28
C PRO A 225 -8.22 -23.46 7.06
N ILE A 226 -8.53 -22.88 5.89
CA ILE A 226 -7.82 -23.15 4.63
C ILE A 226 -6.39 -22.59 4.70
N VAL A 227 -5.40 -23.43 4.40
CA VAL A 227 -3.97 -23.06 4.46
C VAL A 227 -3.30 -22.95 3.09
N ASN A 228 -3.98 -23.37 2.02
CA ASN A 228 -3.41 -23.41 0.66
C ASN A 228 -4.38 -22.81 -0.36
N ALA A 229 -3.85 -22.06 -1.34
CA ALA A 229 -4.64 -21.49 -2.44
C ALA A 229 -4.68 -22.42 -3.68
N ALA A 230 -5.05 -23.69 -3.48
CA ALA A 230 -5.16 -24.71 -4.52
C ALA A 230 -6.62 -25.12 -4.78
N ALA A 231 -6.89 -25.75 -5.93
CA ALA A 231 -8.19 -26.38 -6.17
C ALA A 231 -8.39 -27.55 -5.19
N GLY A 232 -9.56 -27.63 -4.55
CA GLY A 232 -9.83 -28.62 -3.50
C GLY A 232 -9.04 -28.38 -2.20
N SER A 233 -8.76 -27.11 -1.88
CA SER A 233 -8.04 -26.70 -0.67
C SER A 233 -8.88 -26.64 0.60
N LYS A 234 -10.19 -26.90 0.50
CA LYS A 234 -11.06 -27.05 1.68
C LYS A 234 -10.46 -28.10 2.60
N ARG A 235 -10.31 -27.77 3.88
CA ARG A 235 -9.72 -28.68 4.87
C ARG A 235 -10.79 -29.38 5.68
N TYR A 236 -10.51 -30.64 5.95
CA TYR A 236 -11.34 -31.53 6.73
C TYR A 236 -10.59 -32.00 7.96
N LEU A 237 -11.31 -32.14 9.06
CA LEU A 237 -10.87 -32.90 10.21
C LEU A 237 -11.38 -34.33 10.04
N VAL A 238 -10.48 -35.30 9.96
CA VAL A 238 -10.82 -36.71 9.69
C VAL A 238 -10.31 -37.59 10.83
N LEU A 239 -11.15 -38.48 11.34
CA LEU A 239 -10.75 -39.51 12.31
C LEU A 239 -10.31 -40.77 11.56
N PRO A 240 -9.02 -41.14 11.57
CA PRO A 240 -8.55 -42.38 10.96
C PRO A 240 -9.13 -43.61 11.65
N TYR A 241 -9.46 -44.66 10.89
CA TYR A 241 -9.89 -45.91 11.50
C TYR A 241 -8.75 -46.59 12.28
N GLY A 242 -9.01 -46.88 13.56
CA GLY A 242 -8.01 -47.43 14.48
C GLY A 242 -7.11 -46.39 15.13
N SER A 243 -7.43 -45.10 15.00
CA SER A 243 -6.82 -44.00 15.75
C SER A 243 -7.88 -43.33 16.63
N THR A 244 -7.44 -42.77 17.76
CA THR A 244 -8.25 -41.87 18.59
C THR A 244 -7.99 -40.39 18.29
N VAL A 245 -6.94 -40.09 17.53
CA VAL A 245 -6.50 -38.72 17.22
C VAL A 245 -6.95 -38.35 15.81
N PRO A 246 -7.73 -37.27 15.65
CA PRO A 246 -8.11 -36.77 14.34
C PRO A 246 -6.94 -36.06 13.64
N VAL A 247 -6.96 -36.07 12.31
CA VAL A 247 -5.94 -35.45 11.47
C VAL A 247 -6.59 -34.49 10.47
N SER A 248 -5.95 -33.36 10.24
CA SER A 248 -6.39 -32.42 9.21
C SER A 248 -5.84 -32.82 7.84
N VAL A 249 -6.72 -32.90 6.85
CA VAL A 249 -6.40 -33.22 5.45
C VAL A 249 -7.14 -32.28 4.50
N GLU A 250 -6.62 -32.08 3.29
CA GLU A 250 -7.31 -31.29 2.27
C GLU A 250 -8.20 -32.17 1.40
N GLU A 251 -9.32 -31.62 0.91
CA GLU A 251 -10.28 -32.32 0.05
C GLU A 251 -9.61 -32.94 -1.19
N ARG A 252 -8.64 -32.24 -1.81
CA ARG A 252 -7.87 -32.76 -2.95
C ARG A 252 -7.02 -33.99 -2.62
N CYS A 253 -6.64 -34.17 -1.35
CA CYS A 253 -5.78 -35.26 -0.90
C CYS A 253 -6.55 -36.55 -0.64
N VAL A 254 -7.88 -36.48 -0.60
CA VAL A 254 -8.75 -37.62 -0.27
C VAL A 254 -9.67 -38.02 -1.43
N LYS A 255 -10.24 -39.21 -1.33
CA LYS A 255 -11.28 -39.76 -2.20
C LYS A 255 -12.26 -40.59 -1.36
N LEU A 256 -13.44 -40.86 -1.90
CA LEU A 256 -14.41 -41.75 -1.25
C LEU A 256 -13.79 -43.11 -0.95
N PHE A 257 -13.99 -43.58 0.28
CA PHE A 257 -13.65 -44.94 0.66
C PHE A 257 -14.72 -45.88 0.07
N ARG A 258 -14.38 -46.51 -1.06
CA ARG A 258 -15.18 -47.62 -1.57
C ARG A 258 -14.70 -48.87 -0.84
N GLY A 259 -15.51 -49.39 0.08
CA GLY A 259 -15.27 -50.71 0.64
C GLY A 259 -15.02 -51.70 -0.50
N ARG A 260 -14.08 -52.64 -0.33
CA ARG A 260 -13.90 -53.74 -1.29
C ARG A 260 -15.29 -54.32 -1.53
N GLY A 261 -15.79 -54.21 -2.77
CA GLY A 261 -17.10 -54.74 -3.13
C GLY A 261 -17.18 -56.17 -2.61
N ARG A 262 -18.26 -56.51 -1.89
CA ARG A 262 -18.53 -57.90 -1.49
C ARG A 262 -18.29 -58.75 -2.73
N ALA A 263 -17.28 -59.62 -2.68
CA ALA A 263 -17.11 -60.65 -3.70
C ALA A 263 -18.45 -61.37 -3.78
N LYS A 264 -19.06 -61.45 -4.98
CA LYS A 264 -20.28 -62.22 -5.19
C LYS A 264 -20.01 -63.61 -4.64
N SER A 265 -20.74 -64.02 -3.60
CA SER A 265 -20.66 -65.37 -3.07
C SER A 265 -20.89 -66.34 -4.25
N PRO A 266 -20.03 -67.35 -4.46
CA PRO A 266 -20.27 -68.33 -5.51
C PRO A 266 -21.61 -69.00 -5.25
N ALA A 267 -22.43 -69.07 -6.29
CA ALA A 267 -23.72 -69.75 -6.25
C ALA A 267 -23.48 -71.19 -5.79
N LYS A 268 -24.18 -71.62 -4.74
CA LYS A 268 -24.24 -73.03 -4.36
C LYS A 268 -24.99 -73.77 -5.48
N ILE A 269 -24.29 -74.71 -6.12
CA ILE A 269 -24.86 -75.73 -7.00
C ILE A 269 -25.53 -76.79 -6.13
#